data_AF-A0A1M6Q975-F1
#
_entry.id   AF-A0A1M6Q975-F1
#
_cell.length_a   1.000
_cell.length_b   1.000
_cell.length_c   1.000
_cell.angle_alpha   90.00
_cell.angle_beta   90.00
_cell.angle_gamma   90.00
#
_symmetry.space_group_name_H-M   'P 1'
#
loop_
_entity.id
_entity.type
_entity.pdbx_description
1 polymer ?
#
loop_
_entity_poly.entity_id
_entity_poly.type
_entity_poly.pdbx_seq_one_letter_code
_entity_poly.pdbx_strand_id
1 'polypeptide(L)'
;MMPDYGMGFWQCKLRYQTQEELLAVAREYKRRNLPVSVIVIDFFHWPLEGEWKFDEEYWPDPDAMVAELSIMMPPIRKQESLYGQR
;
A
#
# COMPACT_ATOMS: atom_id res chain seq x y z
N MET A 1 4.74 9.37 19.06
CA MET A 1 5.86 8.60 18.45
C MET A 1 5.37 8.04 17.13
N MET A 2 6.19 7.99 16.07
CA MET A 2 5.77 7.48 14.75
C MET A 2 5.57 5.95 14.78
N PRO A 3 4.60 5.40 14.03
CA PRO A 3 4.44 3.96 13.91
C PRO A 3 5.61 3.33 13.12
N ASP A 4 5.96 2.08 13.42
CA ASP A 4 7.11 1.38 12.84
C ASP A 4 7.07 1.34 11.30
N TYR A 5 5.90 1.14 10.70
CA TYR A 5 5.73 1.17 9.23
C TYR A 5 5.94 2.56 8.63
N GLY A 6 5.79 3.62 9.42
CA GLY A 6 5.91 5.01 8.97
C GLY A 6 7.32 5.38 8.52
N MET A 7 8.33 4.64 8.98
CA MET A 7 9.74 4.84 8.62
C MET A 7 10.19 4.01 7.41
N GLY A 8 9.31 3.14 6.87
CA GLY A 8 9.62 2.31 5.72
C GLY A 8 9.53 3.06 4.38
N PHE A 9 9.58 2.32 3.27
CA PHE A 9 9.41 2.92 1.93
C PHE A 9 7.93 3.18 1.62
N TRP A 10 7.63 4.40 1.16
CA TRP A 10 6.29 4.83 0.76
C TRP A 10 6.21 4.89 -0.77
N GLN A 11 5.35 4.07 -1.36
CA GLN A 11 5.06 4.12 -2.78
C GLN A 11 3.87 5.05 -3.03
N CYS A 12 4.12 6.11 -3.80
CA CYS A 12 3.09 7.07 -4.21
C CYS A 12 3.26 7.41 -5.70
N LYS A 13 2.15 7.78 -6.33
CA LYS A 13 2.06 8.31 -7.69
C LYS A 13 0.93 9.33 -7.68
N LEU A 14 1.03 10.34 -8.55
CA LEU A 14 -0.02 11.35 -8.73
C LEU A 14 -1.43 10.74 -8.81
N ARG A 15 -1.59 9.62 -9.51
CA ARG A 15 -2.86 8.88 -9.57
C ARG A 15 -2.66 7.41 -9.95
N TYR A 16 -3.34 6.54 -9.22
CA TYR A 16 -3.77 5.22 -9.68
C TYR A 16 -5.20 5.36 -10.19
N GLN A 17 -5.45 4.96 -11.44
CA GLN A 17 -6.77 5.12 -12.05
C GLN A 17 -7.73 4.04 -11.59
N THR A 18 -7.23 2.82 -11.33
CA THR A 18 -8.06 1.67 -10.95
C THR A 18 -7.43 0.86 -9.82
N GLN A 19 -8.26 0.07 -9.16
CA GLN A 19 -7.83 -0.92 -8.18
C GLN A 19 -6.80 -1.91 -8.74
N GLU A 20 -6.99 -2.40 -9.97
CA GLU A 20 -6.05 -3.34 -10.59
C GLU A 20 -4.71 -2.67 -10.94
N GLU A 21 -4.68 -1.39 -11.34
CA GLU A 21 -3.42 -0.67 -11.54
C GLU A 21 -2.59 -0.64 -10.25
N LEU A 22 -3.22 -0.32 -9.13
CA LEU A 22 -2.55 -0.31 -7.82
C LEU A 22 -2.07 -1.70 -7.42
N LEU A 23 -2.91 -2.72 -7.57
CA LEU A 23 -2.55 -4.10 -7.22
C LEU A 23 -1.42 -4.63 -8.10
N ALA A 24 -1.42 -4.32 -9.40
CA ALA A 24 -0.34 -4.68 -10.31
C ALA A 24 1.01 -4.09 -9.85
N VAL A 25 1.03 -2.84 -9.38
CA VAL A 25 2.23 -2.21 -8.80
C VAL A 25 2.66 -2.94 -7.52
N ALA A 26 1.74 -3.20 -6.59
CA ALA A 26 2.07 -3.89 -5.34
C ALA A 26 2.61 -5.32 -5.59
N ARG A 27 1.99 -6.06 -6.53
CA ARG A 27 2.45 -7.38 -6.98
C ARG A 27 3.85 -7.32 -7.59
N GLU A 28 4.17 -6.26 -8.33
CA GLU A 28 5.49 -6.09 -8.92
C GLU A 28 6.58 -5.83 -7.87
N TYR A 29 6.29 -5.03 -6.85
CA TYR A 29 7.17 -4.88 -5.68
C TYR A 29 7.41 -6.22 -4.99
N LYS A 30 6.34 -6.98 -4.76
CA LYS A 30 6.43 -8.32 -4.18
C LYS A 30 7.27 -9.27 -5.03
N ARG A 31 7.04 -9.29 -6.34
CA ARG A 31 7.77 -10.14 -7.31
C ARG A 31 9.26 -9.82 -7.34
N ARG A 32 9.63 -8.54 -7.22
CA ARG A 32 11.02 -8.10 -7.16
C ARG A 32 11.67 -8.19 -5.77
N ASN A 33 10.90 -8.65 -4.77
CA ASN A 33 11.33 -8.68 -3.37
C ASN A 33 11.81 -7.30 -2.87
N LEU A 34 11.13 -6.24 -3.30
CA LEU A 34 11.40 -4.88 -2.87
C LEU A 34 10.46 -4.52 -1.71
N PRO A 35 10.97 -4.04 -0.56
CA PRO A 35 10.13 -3.71 0.58
C PRO A 35 9.31 -2.43 0.31
N VAL A 36 8.01 -2.51 0.55
CA VAL A 36 7.10 -1.36 0.59
C VAL A 36 6.30 -1.44 1.88
N SER A 37 6.22 -0.34 2.60
CA SER A 37 5.51 -0.27 3.88
C SER A 37 4.19 0.47 3.79
N VAL A 38 4.10 1.45 2.89
CA VAL A 38 2.87 2.20 2.63
C VAL A 38 2.70 2.35 1.12
N ILE A 39 1.48 2.14 0.62
CA ILE A 39 1.08 2.52 -0.73
C ILE A 39 -0.07 3.53 -0.62
N VAL A 40 0.05 4.66 -1.32
CA VAL A 40 -0.87 5.79 -1.19
C VAL A 40 -1.79 5.85 -2.39
N ILE A 41 -3.11 5.87 -2.14
CA ILE A 41 -4.11 6.21 -3.16
C ILE A 41 -4.40 7.70 -3.04
N ASP A 42 -4.09 8.43 -4.10
CA ASP A 42 -4.25 9.89 -4.16
C ASP A 42 -5.64 10.28 -4.72
N PHE A 43 -5.77 11.51 -5.22
CA PHE A 43 -7.02 12.12 -5.67
C PHE A 43 -7.72 11.39 -6.84
N PHE A 44 -9.04 11.57 -6.93
CA PHE A 44 -9.95 10.88 -7.87
C PHE A 44 -10.02 9.36 -7.70
N HIS A 45 -9.90 8.87 -6.46
CA HIS A 45 -10.49 7.58 -6.10
C HIS A 45 -11.99 7.68 -5.81
N TRP A 46 -12.50 8.91 -5.68
CA TRP A 46 -13.92 9.24 -5.44
C TRP A 46 -14.64 9.67 -6.73
N PRO A 47 -15.98 9.51 -6.81
CA PRO A 47 -16.78 9.97 -7.94
C PRO A 47 -16.79 11.50 -8.12
N LEU A 48 -16.93 12.25 -7.03
CA LEU A 48 -16.98 13.73 -7.03
C LEU A 48 -16.02 14.30 -5.99
N GLU A 49 -15.35 15.40 -6.33
CA GLU A 49 -14.37 16.04 -5.43
C GLU A 49 -14.98 16.41 -4.08
N GLY A 50 -14.33 15.94 -3.00
CA GLY A 50 -14.80 16.13 -1.63
C GLY A 50 -15.67 14.99 -1.10
N GLU A 51 -15.97 13.97 -1.91
CA GLU A 51 -16.57 12.73 -1.40
C GLU A 51 -15.51 11.82 -0.74
N TRP A 52 -15.90 11.15 0.33
CA TRP A 52 -15.03 10.28 1.14
C TRP A 52 -15.39 8.81 0.90
N LYS A 53 -15.35 8.39 -0.37
CA LYS A 53 -15.64 7.01 -0.78
C LYS A 53 -14.87 6.66 -2.05
N PHE A 54 -14.75 5.36 -2.29
CA PHE A 54 -14.26 4.84 -3.56
C PHE A 54 -15.35 4.88 -4.63
N ASP A 55 -14.98 5.21 -5.86
CA ASP A 55 -15.82 5.06 -7.04
C ASP A 55 -15.85 3.58 -7.46
N GLU A 56 -17.00 2.94 -7.29
CA GLU A 56 -17.21 1.51 -7.56
C GLU A 56 -16.92 1.11 -9.02
N GLU A 57 -16.96 2.06 -9.98
CA GLU A 57 -16.60 1.78 -11.37
C GLU A 57 -15.11 1.46 -11.52
N TYR A 58 -14.24 2.14 -10.77
CA TYR A 58 -12.79 2.02 -10.85
C TYR A 58 -12.17 1.22 -9.70
N TRP A 59 -12.87 1.17 -8.57
CA TRP A 59 -12.47 0.56 -7.30
C TRP A 59 -13.59 -0.36 -6.80
N PRO A 60 -13.86 -1.46 -7.52
CA PRO A 60 -15.05 -2.28 -7.30
C PRO A 60 -15.06 -3.05 -5.98
N ASP A 61 -13.89 -3.31 -5.39
CA ASP A 61 -13.79 -4.06 -4.13
C ASP A 61 -12.58 -3.61 -3.29
N PRO A 62 -12.67 -2.45 -2.60
CA PRO A 62 -11.60 -1.94 -1.76
C PRO A 62 -11.26 -2.86 -0.59
N ASP A 63 -12.22 -3.63 -0.07
CA ASP A 63 -12.00 -4.57 1.03
C ASP A 63 -11.10 -5.73 0.59
N ALA A 64 -11.38 -6.33 -0.57
CA ALA A 64 -10.51 -7.36 -1.14
C ALA A 64 -9.13 -6.82 -1.49
N MET A 65 -9.04 -5.58 -1.99
CA MET A 65 -7.77 -4.90 -2.26
C MET A 65 -6.93 -4.78 -0.98
N VAL A 66 -7.52 -4.31 0.13
CA VAL A 66 -6.83 -4.19 1.43
C VAL A 66 -6.39 -5.56 1.97
N ALA A 67 -7.23 -6.59 1.80
CA ALA A 67 -6.89 -7.95 2.19
C ALA A 67 -5.68 -8.49 1.42
N GLU A 68 -5.63 -8.29 0.09
CA GLU A 68 -4.50 -8.72 -0.74
C GLU A 68 -3.21 -7.96 -0.36
N LEU A 69 -3.29 -6.63 -0.20
CA LEU A 69 -2.16 -5.79 0.21
C LEU A 69 -1.61 -6.22 1.57
N SER A 70 -2.47 -6.56 2.53
CA SER A 70 -2.05 -7.02 3.87
C SER A 70 -1.26 -8.33 3.84
N ILE A 71 -1.54 -9.21 2.88
CA ILE A 71 -0.80 -10.45 2.66
C ILE A 71 0.57 -10.16 1.99
N MET A 72 0.60 -9.25 1.02
CA MET A 72 1.81 -8.95 0.25
C MET A 72 2.81 -8.05 1.00
N MET A 73 2.29 -7.09 1.76
CA MET A 73 3.03 -6.01 2.44
C MET A 73 2.81 -6.08 3.96
N PRO A 74 3.29 -7.15 4.62
CA PRO A 74 3.14 -7.27 6.06
C PRO A 74 3.88 -6.15 6.79
N PRO A 75 3.46 -5.78 8.01
CA PRO A 75 4.16 -4.82 8.84
C PRO A 75 5.64 -5.21 8.99
N ILE A 76 6.52 -4.20 9.05
CA ILE A 76 7.94 -4.42 9.34
C ILE A 76 8.03 -5.14 10.70
N ARG A 77 8.39 -6.42 10.69
CA ARG A 77 8.80 -7.10 11.92
C ARG A 77 10.13 -6.49 12.32
N LYS A 78 10.27 -6.09 13.59
CA LYS A 78 11.58 -5.69 14.13
C LYS A 78 12.56 -6.80 13.78
N GLN A 79 13.46 -6.52 12.85
CA GLN A 79 14.61 -7.37 12.63
C GLN A 79 15.32 -7.34 13.96
N GLU A 80 15.39 -8.48 14.67
CA GLU A 80 16.24 -8.56 15.85
C GLU A 80 17.62 -8.12 15.40
N SER A 81 18.05 -7.00 15.96
CA SER A 81 19.33 -6.38 15.69
C SER A 81 20.41 -7.44 15.89
N LEU A 82 21.08 -7.82 14.80
CA LEU A 82 22.29 -8.66 14.83
C LEU A 82 23.47 -7.97 15.56
N TYR A 83 23.26 -6.75 16.08
CA TYR A 83 24.23 -6.03 16.91
C TYR A 83 24.11 -6.35 18.41
N GLY A 84 23.18 -7.19 18.85
CA GLY A 84 23.02 -7.58 20.27
C GLY A 84 23.69 -8.88 20.71
N GLN A 85 24.42 -9.57 19.82
CA GLN A 85 25.12 -10.84 20.12
C GLN A 85 26.65 -10.71 19.99
N ARG A 86 27.23 -9.61 20.49
CA ARG A 86 28.66 -9.52 20.80
C ARG A 86 28.86 -8.94 22.18
#